data_AF-V9H2B2-F1
#
_entry.id   AF-V9H2B2-F1
#
_cell.length_a   1.000
_cell.length_b   1.000
_cell.length_c   1.000
_cell.angle_alpha   90.00
_cell.angle_beta   90.00
_cell.angle_gamma   90.00
#
_symmetry.space_group_name_H-M   'P 1'
#
loop_
_entity.id
_entity.type
_entity.pdbx_description
1 polymer ?
#
loop_
_entity_poly.entity_id
_entity_poly.type
_entity_poly.pdbx_seq_one_letter_code
_entity_poly.pdbx_strand_id
1 'polypeptide(L)'
;MLINEDCYRKFKKHVEDNLERYSYYVISLETPGLGEATRWDKVFEKSCSPSDPTARKAIDDEYKRTLVNVIESVLYKLDYKSQTIIKRCYFEGNIISASEVMDELKISKNRYYELKKIALYKFMMAFGFC
;
A
#
# COMPACT_ATOMS: atom_id res chain seq x y z
N MET A 1 17.99 -3.36 12.10
CA MET A 1 17.29 -4.32 11.23
C MET A 1 18.12 -4.48 9.97
N LEU A 2 18.55 -5.70 9.64
CA LEU A 2 19.31 -5.97 8.41
C LEU A 2 18.31 -6.05 7.26
N ILE A 3 18.38 -5.10 6.33
CA ILE A 3 17.52 -5.04 5.14
C ILE A 3 18.23 -5.80 4.02
N ASN A 4 17.56 -6.76 3.40
CA ASN A 4 18.04 -7.35 2.16
C ASN A 4 17.83 -6.33 1.01
N GLU A 5 18.91 -5.66 0.62
CA GLU A 5 18.89 -4.61 -0.41
C GLU A 5 18.45 -5.11 -1.79
N ASP A 6 18.76 -6.36 -2.13
CA ASP A 6 18.36 -6.96 -3.42
C ASP A 6 16.86 -7.24 -3.46
N CYS A 7 16.32 -7.82 -2.39
CA CYS A 7 14.88 -8.02 -2.22
C CYS A 7 14.16 -6.67 -2.25
N TYR A 8 14.67 -5.68 -1.50
CA TYR A 8 14.11 -4.34 -1.45
C TYR A 8 14.06 -3.68 -2.83
N ARG A 9 15.17 -3.68 -3.58
CA ARG A 9 15.23 -3.07 -4.91
C ARG A 9 14.25 -3.72 -5.90
N LYS A 10 14.08 -5.05 -5.82
CA LYS A 10 13.21 -5.81 -6.73
C LYS A 10 11.73 -5.59 -6.44
N PHE A 11 11.32 -5.61 -5.17
CA PHE A 11 9.91 -5.61 -4.79
C PHE A 11 9.37 -4.28 -4.30
N LYS A 12 10.21 -3.25 -4.14
CA LYS A 12 9.79 -1.92 -3.68
C LYS A 12 8.59 -1.40 -4.46
N LYS A 13 8.68 -1.41 -5.80
CA LYS A 13 7.62 -0.87 -6.65
C LYS A 13 6.30 -1.63 -6.46
N HIS A 14 6.35 -2.96 -6.32
CA HIS A 14 5.16 -3.77 -6.06
C HIS A 14 4.50 -3.43 -4.73
N VAL A 15 5.29 -3.23 -3.68
CA VAL A 15 4.76 -2.81 -2.38
C VAL A 15 4.17 -1.40 -2.43
N GLU A 16 4.85 -0.46 -3.10
CA GLU A 16 4.33 0.89 -3.30
C GLU A 16 3.01 0.86 -4.08
N ASP A 17 2.91 0.07 -5.15
CA ASP A 17 1.68 -0.10 -5.93
C ASP A 17 0.54 -0.70 -5.07
N ASN A 18 0.84 -1.68 -4.21
CA ASN A 18 -0.16 -2.24 -3.28
C ASN A 18 -0.64 -1.20 -2.26
N LEU A 19 0.28 -0.40 -1.70
CA LEU A 19 -0.06 0.66 -0.75
C LEU A 19 -0.88 1.78 -1.42
N GLU A 20 -0.57 2.16 -2.66
CA GLU A 20 -1.34 3.15 -3.42
C GLU A 20 -2.78 2.68 -3.73
N ARG A 21 -2.98 1.36 -3.91
CA ARG A 21 -4.30 0.78 -4.18
C ARG A 21 -5.16 0.65 -2.93
N TYR A 22 -4.56 0.73 -1.74
CA TYR A 22 -5.24 0.52 -0.46
C TYR A 22 -6.55 1.32 -0.36
N SER A 23 -6.51 2.65 -0.54
CA SER A 23 -7.70 3.50 -0.39
C SER A 23 -8.82 3.11 -1.35
N TYR A 24 -8.47 2.71 -2.57
CA TYR A 24 -9.43 2.28 -3.59
C TYR A 24 -10.07 0.93 -3.24
N TYR A 25 -9.29 0.01 -2.69
CA TYR A 25 -9.80 -1.28 -2.24
C TYR A 25 -10.69 -1.15 -1.02
N VAL A 26 -10.36 -0.27 -0.07
CA VAL A 26 -11.25 0.06 1.06
C VAL A 26 -12.58 0.58 0.55
N ILE A 27 -12.59 1.60 -0.32
CA ILE A 27 -13.83 2.13 -0.91
C ILE A 27 -14.62 1.03 -1.60
N SER A 28 -13.98 0.23 -2.46
CA SER A 28 -14.65 -0.84 -3.21
C SER A 28 -15.31 -1.88 -2.30
N LEU A 29 -14.71 -2.18 -1.15
CA LEU A 29 -15.25 -3.12 -0.17
C LEU A 29 -16.40 -2.51 0.64
N GLU A 30 -16.34 -1.21 0.94
CA GLU A 30 -17.37 -0.49 1.69
C GLU A 30 -18.58 -0.09 0.84
N THR A 31 -18.41 0.02 -0.49
CA THR A 31 -19.49 0.39 -1.43
C THR A 31 -19.82 -0.73 -2.42
N PRO A 32 -20.25 -1.91 -1.95
CA PRO A 32 -20.57 -3.01 -2.84
C PRO A 32 -21.76 -2.64 -3.75
N GLY A 33 -21.59 -2.81 -5.06
CA GLY A 33 -22.63 -2.54 -6.05
C GLY A 33 -22.50 -1.20 -6.79
N LEU A 34 -21.61 -0.30 -6.34
CA LEU A 34 -21.29 0.97 -7.01
C LEU A 34 -20.20 0.84 -8.09
N GLY A 35 -19.73 -0.38 -8.37
CA GLY A 35 -18.58 -0.65 -9.23
C GLY A 35 -17.27 -0.65 -8.45
N GLU A 36 -16.14 -0.78 -9.15
CA GLU A 36 -14.80 -0.74 -8.54
C GLU A 36 -14.24 0.68 -8.55
N ALA A 37 -13.75 1.13 -7.39
CA ALA A 37 -13.01 2.39 -7.32
C ALA A 37 -11.71 2.23 -8.13
N THR A 38 -11.66 2.92 -9.28
CA THR A 38 -10.55 2.77 -10.23
C THR A 38 -9.73 4.05 -10.30
N ARG A 39 -8.41 3.86 -10.38
CA ARG A 39 -7.48 4.91 -10.74
C ARG A 39 -7.57 5.18 -12.24
N TRP A 40 -8.13 6.33 -12.59
CA TRP A 40 -8.28 6.75 -13.99
C TRP A 40 -6.94 7.03 -14.69
N ASP A 41 -5.87 7.24 -13.92
CA ASP A 41 -4.53 7.55 -14.41
C ASP A 41 -3.65 6.30 -14.68
N LYS A 42 -4.11 5.10 -14.30
CA LYS A 42 -3.39 3.82 -14.56
C LYS A 42 -4.29 2.85 -15.34
N VAL A 43 -3.78 2.33 -16.45
CA VAL A 43 -4.43 1.23 -17.19
C VAL A 43 -4.00 -0.10 -16.57
N PHE A 44 -4.94 -0.88 -16.07
CA PHE A 44 -4.67 -2.21 -15.54
C PHE A 44 -4.88 -3.25 -16.64
N GLU A 45 -3.90 -4.14 -16.83
CA GLU A 45 -4.06 -5.28 -17.74
C GLU A 45 -5.16 -6.21 -17.21
N LYS A 46 -6.13 -6.48 -18.07
CA LYS A 46 -7.23 -7.40 -17.79
C LYS A 46 -6.65 -8.82 -17.77
N SER A 47 -6.37 -9.37 -16.59
CA SER A 47 -5.87 -10.74 -16.48
C SER A 47 -6.90 -11.75 -17.00
N CYS A 48 -6.44 -12.72 -17.78
CA CYS A 48 -7.22 -13.86 -18.24
C CYS A 48 -7.62 -14.72 -17.04
N SER A 49 -8.91 -14.77 -16.73
CA SER A 49 -9.51 -15.69 -15.74
C SER A 49 -11.06 -15.70 -15.91
N PRO A 50 -11.76 -16.63 -15.24
CA PRO A 50 -12.66 -17.67 -15.76
C PRO A 50 -13.96 -17.15 -16.41
N SER A 51 -14.71 -18.03 -17.08
CA SER A 51 -15.95 -17.71 -17.81
C SER A 51 -17.13 -17.24 -16.94
N ASP A 52 -17.10 -17.44 -15.62
CA ASP A 52 -18.17 -17.02 -14.69
C ASP A 52 -17.86 -15.66 -14.01
N PRO A 53 -18.63 -14.60 -14.33
CA PRO A 53 -18.46 -13.27 -13.75
C PRO A 53 -18.66 -13.21 -12.22
N THR A 54 -19.51 -14.07 -11.67
CA THR A 54 -19.89 -14.04 -10.25
C THR A 54 -18.77 -14.60 -9.39
N ALA A 55 -18.25 -15.77 -9.78
CA ALA A 55 -17.09 -16.39 -9.13
C ALA A 55 -15.87 -15.46 -9.18
N ARG A 56 -15.65 -14.79 -10.32
CA ARG A 56 -14.57 -13.81 -10.48
C ARG A 56 -14.67 -12.66 -9.46
N LYS A 57 -15.85 -12.05 -9.35
CA LYS A 57 -16.06 -10.93 -8.42
C LYS A 57 -15.83 -11.35 -6.97
N ALA A 58 -16.26 -12.54 -6.59
CA ALA A 58 -16.04 -13.08 -5.25
C ALA A 58 -14.55 -13.25 -4.93
N ILE A 59 -13.77 -13.79 -5.87
CA ILE A 59 -12.31 -13.96 -5.74
C ILE A 59 -11.61 -12.59 -5.65
N ASP A 60 -11.99 -11.64 -6.50
CA ASP A 60 -11.40 -10.29 -6.49
C ASP A 60 -11.68 -9.56 -5.15
N ASP A 61 -12.90 -9.68 -4.61
CA ASP A 61 -13.24 -9.07 -3.32
C ASP A 61 -12.51 -9.74 -2.15
N GLU A 62 -12.31 -11.06 -2.19
CA GLU A 62 -11.50 -11.79 -1.20
C GLU A 62 -10.03 -11.36 -1.24
N TYR A 63 -9.47 -11.19 -2.45
CA TYR A 63 -8.12 -10.66 -2.64
C TYR A 63 -7.98 -9.26 -2.04
N LYS A 64 -8.93 -8.35 -2.34
CA LYS A 64 -8.94 -6.99 -1.78
C LYS A 64 -8.99 -7.00 -0.26
N ARG A 65 -9.87 -7.82 0.34
CA ARG A 65 -9.96 -7.95 1.82
C ARG A 65 -8.64 -8.42 2.42
N THR A 66 -8.05 -9.46 1.83
CA THR A 66 -6.78 -10.00 2.30
C THR A 66 -5.69 -8.94 2.27
N LEU A 67 -5.58 -8.19 1.18
CA LEU A 67 -4.58 -7.13 1.03
C LEU A 67 -4.80 -5.99 2.03
N VAL A 68 -6.04 -5.52 2.20
CA VAL A 68 -6.40 -4.50 3.19
C VAL A 68 -6.05 -4.96 4.61
N ASN A 69 -6.44 -6.17 4.99
CA ASN A 69 -6.16 -6.74 6.32
C ASN A 69 -4.65 -6.82 6.61
N VAL A 70 -3.85 -7.24 5.62
CA VAL A 70 -2.39 -7.28 5.75
C VAL A 70 -1.82 -5.88 5.97
N ILE A 71 -2.26 -4.90 5.18
CA ILE A 71 -1.81 -3.51 5.31
C ILE A 71 -2.15 -2.94 6.69
N GLU A 72 -3.40 -3.11 7.14
CA GLU A 72 -3.85 -2.62 8.45
C GLU A 72 -3.07 -3.27 9.60
N SER A 73 -2.84 -4.58 9.53
CA SER A 73 -2.06 -5.32 10.52
C SER A 73 -0.62 -4.81 10.64
N VAL A 74 0.02 -4.51 9.51
CA VAL A 74 1.38 -3.93 9.50
C VAL A 74 1.36 -2.50 10.03
N LEU A 75 0.42 -1.67 9.58
CA LEU A 75 0.26 -0.29 10.06
C LEU A 75 0.10 -0.24 11.57
N TYR A 76 -0.76 -1.08 12.14
CA TYR A 76 -0.99 -1.16 13.58
C TYR A 76 0.31 -1.43 14.38
N LYS A 77 1.25 -2.19 13.80
CA LYS A 77 2.54 -2.55 14.43
C LYS A 77 3.66 -1.54 14.17
N LEU A 78 3.47 -0.58 13.26
CA LEU A 78 4.47 0.46 13.00
C LEU A 78 4.48 1.51 14.12
N ASP A 79 5.62 2.17 14.32
CA ASP A 79 5.67 3.34 15.20
C ASP A 79 4.91 4.52 14.57
N TYR A 80 4.41 5.43 15.42
CA TYR A 80 3.60 6.58 15.00
C TYR A 80 4.24 7.37 13.84
N LYS A 81 5.55 7.61 13.87
CA LYS A 81 6.23 8.38 12.81
C LYS A 81 6.21 7.62 11.48
N SER A 82 6.57 6.34 11.49
CA SER A 82 6.51 5.48 10.31
C SER A 82 5.08 5.36 9.75
N GLN A 83 4.07 5.24 10.62
CA GLN A 83 2.67 5.21 10.20
C GLN A 83 2.28 6.50 9.48
N THR A 84 2.59 7.66 10.05
CA THR A 84 2.28 8.96 9.44
C THR A 84 2.96 9.10 8.09
N ILE A 85 4.24 8.75 7.98
CA ILE A 85 4.97 8.81 6.71
C ILE A 85 4.28 7.97 5.62
N ILE A 86 3.88 6.73 5.95
CA ILE A 86 3.24 5.82 4.98
C ILE A 86 1.86 6.34 4.56
N LYS A 87 1.02 6.76 5.52
CA LYS A 87 -0.32 7.30 5.23
C LYS A 87 -0.27 8.51 4.32
N ARG A 88 0.56 9.51 4.67
CA ARG A 88 0.74 10.73 3.88
C ARG A 88 1.32 10.45 2.48
N CYS A 89 2.27 9.52 2.38
CA CYS A 89 2.90 9.19 1.10
C CYS A 89 1.95 8.45 0.13
N TYR A 90 1.21 7.44 0.62
CA TYR A 90 0.58 6.46 -0.27
C TYR A 90 -0.95 6.50 -0.24
N PHE A 91 -1.57 6.93 0.86
CA PHE A 91 -3.03 6.87 0.98
C PHE A 91 -3.71 8.20 0.62
N GLU A 92 -3.01 9.31 0.85
CA GLU A 92 -3.52 10.68 0.64
C GLU A 92 -3.12 11.28 -0.71
N GLY A 93 -2.67 10.47 -1.67
CA GLY A 93 -2.54 10.89 -3.06
C GLY A 93 -1.56 12.05 -3.34
N ASN A 94 -0.45 12.15 -2.58
CA ASN A 94 0.56 13.20 -2.71
C ASN A 94 0.05 14.64 -2.49
N ILE A 95 -1.03 14.84 -1.73
CA ILE A 95 -1.52 16.18 -1.37
C ILE A 95 -0.47 16.93 -0.52
N ILE A 96 0.24 16.21 0.34
CA ILE A 96 1.23 16.77 1.27
C ILE A 96 2.64 16.43 0.80
N SER A 97 3.51 17.43 0.77
CA SER A 97 4.90 17.29 0.38
C SER A 97 5.72 16.57 1.47
N ALA A 98 6.79 15.88 1.06
CA ALA A 98 7.69 15.24 2.01
C ALA A 98 8.30 16.25 3.01
N SER A 99 8.53 17.50 2.59
CA SER A 99 9.01 18.58 3.46
C SER A 99 8.04 18.89 4.60
N GLU A 100 6.75 19.03 4.29
CA GLU A 100 5.74 19.32 5.30
C GLU A 100 5.62 18.18 6.32
N VAL A 101 5.70 16.93 5.87
CA VAL A 101 5.71 15.76 6.78
C VAL A 101 6.96 15.75 7.66
N MET A 102 8.12 16.14 7.13
CA MET A 102 9.36 16.24 7.91
C MET A 102 9.27 17.32 8.98
N ASP A 103 8.68 18.46 8.65
CA ASP A 103 8.49 19.59 9.55
C ASP A 103 7.46 19.26 10.66
N GLU A 104 6.33 18.63 10.29
CA GLU A 104 5.30 18.17 11.23
C GLU A 104 5.88 17.17 12.25
N LEU A 105 6.63 16.17 11.76
CA LEU A 105 7.22 15.12 12.60
C LEU A 105 8.50 15.56 13.31
N LYS A 106 9.02 16.75 13.00
CA LYS A 106 10.29 17.30 13.51
C LYS A 106 11.43 16.31 13.34
N ILE A 107 11.60 15.77 12.13
CA ILE A 107 12.64 14.80 11.80
C ILE A 107 13.54 15.29 10.67
N SER A 108 14.80 14.87 10.71
CA SER A 108 15.74 15.17 9.62
C SER A 108 15.39 14.39 8.36
N LYS A 109 15.83 14.91 7.21
CA LYS A 109 15.68 14.26 5.91
C LYS A 109 16.20 12.82 5.90
N ASN A 110 17.38 12.59 6.47
CA ASN A 110 17.97 11.26 6.55
C ASN A 110 17.07 10.32 7.35
N ARG A 111 16.55 10.78 8.49
CA ARG A 111 15.68 9.99 9.35
C ARG A 111 14.34 9.66 8.67
N TYR A 112 13.78 10.60 7.92
CA TYR A 112 12.56 10.39 7.14
C TYR A 112 12.71 9.24 6.14
N TYR A 113 13.75 9.27 5.31
CA TYR A 113 13.96 8.22 4.30
C TYR A 113 14.33 6.88 4.92
N GLU A 114 15.04 6.88 6.05
CA GLU A 114 15.35 5.66 6.80
C GLU A 114 14.07 5.01 7.35
N LEU A 115 13.21 5.79 8.02
CA LEU A 115 11.93 5.30 8.55
C LEU A 115 11.02 4.78 7.42
N LYS A 116 10.95 5.54 6.31
CA LYS A 116 10.19 5.11 5.12
C LYS A 116 10.70 3.77 4.58
N LYS A 117 12.02 3.62 4.45
CA LYS A 117 12.64 2.38 3.96
C LYS A 117 12.33 1.19 4.88
N ILE A 118 12.48 1.38 6.18
CA ILE A 118 12.19 0.34 7.19
C ILE A 118 10.70 -0.05 7.15
N ALA A 119 9.81 0.93 7.06
CA ALA A 119 8.37 0.68 6.98
C ALA A 119 8.01 -0.11 5.73
N LEU A 120 8.51 0.30 4.55
CA LEU A 120 8.29 -0.42 3.29
C LEU A 120 8.80 -1.87 3.35
N TYR A 121 9.96 -2.10 3.97
CA TYR A 121 10.49 -3.44 4.13
C TYR A 121 9.62 -4.31 5.05
N LYS A 122 9.00 -3.73 6.10
CA LYS A 122 8.02 -4.45 6.93
C LYS A 122 6.78 -4.87 6.14
N PHE A 123 6.30 -4.02 5.21
CA PHE A 123 5.25 -4.42 4.28
C PHE A 123 5.71 -5.52 3.33
N MET A 124 6.95 -5.47 2.81
CA MET A 124 7.49 -6.56 1.97
C MET A 124 7.45 -7.91 2.68
N MET A 125 7.86 -7.96 3.95
CA MET A 125 7.80 -9.18 4.75
C MET A 125 6.37 -9.67 4.94
N ALA A 126 5.43 -8.76 5.19
CA ALA A 126 4.03 -9.13 5.38
C ALA A 126 3.35 -9.62 4.09
N PHE A 127 3.78 -9.12 2.93
CA PHE A 127 3.34 -9.60 1.62
C PHE A 127 4.07 -10.87 1.16
N GLY A 128 5.07 -11.36 1.91
CA GLY A 128 5.82 -12.57 1.59
C GLY A 128 6.83 -12.43 0.43
N PHE A 129 7.26 -11.19 0.12
CA PHE A 129 8.31 -10.95 -0.87
C PHE A 129 9.72 -11.17 -0.29
N CYS A 130 9.85 -10.86 0.99
CA CYS A 130 10.91 -11.26 1.89
C CYS A 130 10.21 -11.82 3.16
#